data_AF-A0A9X3DCA4-F1
#
_entry.id   AF-A0A9X3DCA4-F1
#
_cell.length_a   1.000
_cell.length_b   1.000
_cell.length_c   1.000
_cell.angle_alpha   90.00
_cell.angle_beta   90.00
_cell.angle_gamma   90.00
#
_symmetry.space_group_name_H-M   'P 1'
#
loop_
_entity.id
_entity.type
_entity.pdbx_description
1 polymer ?
#
loop_
_entity_poly.entity_id
_entity_poly.type
_entity_poly.pdbx_seq_one_letter_code
_entity_poly.pdbx_strand_id
1 'polypeptide(L)'
;MRYRGRPPLVSGKRIKKIDVRFTEEEFDLILAMEKASGMKKADLIRKKVLSEGERMVIDSKLMMNNLDVIGLELSRAGNNINQLARYANILNQDGLLSGVLVDRLLLELRKYNKIKMNLERLMRKLIRLLGS
;
A
#
# COMPACT_ATOMS: atom_id res chain seq x y z
N MET A 1 -58.46 -2.89 -2.81
CA MET A 1 -57.09 -3.12 -3.30
C MET A 1 -56.18 -3.30 -2.07
N ARG A 2 -55.50 -4.45 -1.93
CA ARG A 2 -54.76 -4.85 -0.72
C ARG A 2 -53.58 -3.92 -0.43
N TYR A 3 -53.38 -3.60 0.85
CA TYR A 3 -52.22 -2.88 1.38
C TYR A 3 -50.90 -3.45 0.84
N ARG A 4 -50.11 -2.62 0.15
CA ARG A 4 -48.74 -2.96 -0.24
C ARG A 4 -47.88 -2.96 1.02
N GLY A 5 -47.68 -4.15 1.58
CA GLY A 5 -46.83 -4.37 2.75
C GLY A 5 -45.35 -4.05 2.49
N ARG A 6 -44.58 -4.11 3.59
CA ARG A 6 -43.13 -3.85 3.66
C ARG A 6 -42.36 -4.51 2.50
N PRO A 7 -41.44 -3.78 1.83
CA PRO A 7 -40.59 -4.36 0.80
C PRO A 7 -39.86 -5.62 1.30
N PRO A 8 -39.68 -6.64 0.44
CA PRO A 8 -38.98 -7.87 0.80
C PRO A 8 -37.54 -7.56 1.21
N LEU A 9 -37.09 -8.20 2.29
CA LEU A 9 -35.72 -8.07 2.80
C LEU A 9 -34.75 -8.68 1.79
N VAL A 10 -33.97 -7.84 1.12
CA VAL A 10 -32.97 -8.25 0.11
C VAL A 10 -31.74 -8.92 0.75
N SER A 11 -31.52 -8.73 2.06
CA SER A 11 -30.47 -9.43 2.82
C SER A 11 -30.80 -9.48 4.32
N GLY A 12 -30.05 -10.30 5.07
CA GLY A 12 -30.25 -10.54 6.50
C GLY A 12 -30.36 -9.28 7.36
N LYS A 13 -31.05 -9.40 8.50
CA LYS A 13 -31.27 -8.27 9.42
C LYS A 13 -29.92 -7.76 9.96
N ARG A 14 -29.73 -6.43 9.92
CA ARG A 14 -28.58 -5.76 10.56
C ARG A 14 -28.74 -5.85 12.09
N ILE A 15 -27.82 -6.55 12.77
CA ILE A 15 -27.92 -6.88 14.21
C ILE A 15 -26.79 -6.30 15.07
N LYS A 16 -25.72 -5.77 14.47
CA LYS A 16 -24.59 -5.15 15.18
C LYS A 16 -24.62 -3.63 14.99
N LYS A 17 -24.25 -2.90 16.04
CA LYS A 17 -24.17 -1.43 16.04
C LYS A 17 -22.75 -0.97 16.41
N ILE A 18 -22.37 0.19 15.90
CA ILE A 18 -21.15 0.93 16.26
C ILE A 18 -21.62 2.27 16.78
N ASP A 19 -21.23 2.63 17.99
CA ASP A 19 -21.56 3.92 18.61
C ASP A 19 -20.31 4.82 18.58
N VAL A 20 -20.42 6.02 18.02
CA VAL A 20 -19.35 7.03 17.88
C VAL A 20 -19.91 8.41 18.23
N ARG A 21 -19.10 9.25 18.87
CA ARG A 21 -19.41 10.66 19.14
C ARG A 21 -18.73 11.52 18.07
N PHE A 22 -19.38 12.60 17.68
CA PHE A 22 -18.88 13.60 16.74
C PHE A 22 -18.89 14.97 17.40
N THR A 23 -17.98 15.85 16.98
CA THR A 23 -18.11 17.29 17.24
C THR A 23 -19.25 17.89 16.40
N GLU A 24 -19.66 19.11 16.69
CA GLU A 24 -20.70 19.81 15.90
C GLU A 24 -20.25 19.96 14.43
N GLU A 25 -19.01 20.39 14.22
CA GLU A 25 -18.40 20.59 12.90
C GLU A 25 -18.37 19.30 12.06
N GLU A 26 -17.99 18.18 12.68
CA GLU A 26 -17.98 16.86 12.04
C GLU A 26 -19.40 16.41 11.66
N PHE A 27 -20.38 16.69 12.52
CA PHE A 27 -21.76 16.30 12.28
C PHE A 27 -22.42 17.13 11.18
N ASP A 28 -22.15 18.44 11.14
CA ASP A 28 -22.63 19.33 10.09
C ASP A 28 -22.13 18.92 8.71
N LEU A 29 -20.87 18.47 8.63
CA LEU A 29 -20.31 17.92 7.40
C LEU A 29 -21.09 16.67 6.92
N ILE A 30 -21.48 15.78 7.83
CA ILE A 30 -22.28 14.59 7.51
C ILE A 30 -23.67 15.01 7.00
N LEU A 31 -24.29 16.03 7.60
CA LEU A 31 -25.59 16.56 7.16
C LEU A 31 -25.50 17.19 5.77
N ALA A 32 -24.43 17.92 5.48
CA ALA A 32 -24.19 18.47 4.14
C ALA A 32 -24.06 17.34 3.10
N MET A 33 -23.33 16.28 3.42
CA MET A 33 -23.19 15.11 2.54
C MET A 33 -24.50 14.33 2.35
N GLU A 34 -25.32 14.20 3.40
CA GLU A 34 -26.68 13.61 3.32
C GLU A 34 -27.56 14.39 2.34
N LYS A 35 -27.58 15.73 2.43
CA LYS A 35 -28.34 16.59 1.51
C LYS A 35 -27.84 16.47 0.07
N ALA A 36 -26.52 16.49 -0.14
CA ALA A 36 -25.93 16.44 -1.48
C ALA A 36 -26.10 15.08 -2.18
N SER A 37 -26.04 13.97 -1.42
CA SER A 37 -26.11 12.61 -1.97
C SER A 37 -27.53 12.04 -2.04
N GLY A 38 -28.49 12.63 -1.32
CA GLY A 38 -29.84 12.08 -1.14
C GLY A 38 -29.88 10.76 -0.35
N MET A 39 -28.75 10.34 0.22
CA MET A 39 -28.64 9.10 1.01
C MET A 39 -28.76 9.40 2.50
N LYS A 40 -29.45 8.53 3.23
CA LYS A 40 -29.49 8.61 4.70
C LYS A 40 -28.07 8.54 5.26
N LYS A 41 -27.76 9.36 6.26
CA LYS A 41 -26.47 9.36 7.00
C LYS A 41 -25.94 7.96 7.35
N ALA A 42 -26.79 7.05 7.81
CA ALA A 42 -26.38 5.68 8.16
C ALA A 42 -25.97 4.83 6.94
N ASP A 43 -26.59 5.05 5.79
CA ASP A 43 -26.23 4.36 4.55
C ASP A 43 -25.01 5.03 3.89
N LEU A 44 -24.87 6.35 4.02
CA LEU A 44 -23.66 7.10 3.63
C LEU A 44 -22.43 6.61 4.40
N ILE A 45 -22.50 6.60 5.74
CA ILE A 45 -21.41 6.12 6.61
C ILE A 45 -21.08 4.67 6.27
N ARG A 46 -22.09 3.81 6.12
CA ARG A 46 -21.85 2.39 5.81
C ARG A 46 -21.19 2.22 4.44
N LYS A 47 -21.63 2.97 3.42
CA LYS A 47 -21.04 2.90 2.09
C LYS A 47 -19.59 3.36 2.12
N LYS A 48 -19.29 4.49 2.76
CA LYS A 48 -17.89 4.94 2.90
C LYS A 48 -17.04 3.94 3.68
N VAL A 49 -17.47 3.54 4.87
CA VAL A 49 -16.70 2.64 5.74
C VAL A 49 -16.51 1.25 5.12
N LEU A 50 -17.56 0.66 4.54
CA LEU A 50 -17.45 -0.69 3.97
C LEU A 50 -16.85 -0.71 2.57
N SER A 51 -17.09 0.29 1.71
CA SER A 51 -16.57 0.27 0.34
C SER A 51 -15.18 0.89 0.23
N GLU A 52 -14.93 2.01 0.88
CA GLU A 52 -13.63 2.70 0.83
C GLU A 52 -12.67 2.12 1.87
N GLY A 53 -13.15 1.79 3.08
CA GLY A 53 -12.33 1.19 4.12
C GLY A 53 -11.84 -0.22 3.79
N GLU A 54 -12.66 -1.06 3.17
CA GLU A 54 -12.25 -2.41 2.73
C GLU A 54 -11.16 -2.34 1.64
N ARG A 55 -11.33 -1.45 0.64
CA ARG A 55 -10.31 -1.21 -0.40
C ARG A 55 -9.00 -0.74 0.20
N MET A 56 -9.04 0.22 1.13
CA MET A 56 -7.84 0.75 1.79
C MET A 56 -7.08 -0.33 2.56
N VAL A 57 -7.78 -1.22 3.28
CA VAL A 57 -7.14 -2.33 4.02
C VAL A 57 -6.53 -3.37 3.07
N ILE A 58 -7.23 -3.73 1.99
CA ILE A 58 -6.74 -4.68 0.99
C ILE A 58 -5.49 -4.13 0.28
N ASP A 59 -5.54 -2.87 -0.14
CA ASP A 59 -4.43 -2.20 -0.83
C ASP A 59 -3.21 -2.09 0.10
N SER A 60 -3.41 -1.77 1.37
CA SER A 60 -2.33 -1.70 2.37
C SER A 60 -1.63 -3.04 2.55
N LYS A 61 -2.37 -4.15 2.63
CA LYS A 61 -1.81 -5.50 2.79
C LYS A 61 -1.03 -5.95 1.56
N LEU A 62 -1.59 -5.76 0.36
CA LEU A 62 -0.92 -6.06 -0.90
C LEU A 62 0.37 -5.24 -1.04
N MET A 63 0.33 -3.98 -0.63
CA MET A 63 1.47 -3.09 -0.68
C MET A 63 2.58 -3.49 0.29
N MET A 64 2.24 -3.87 1.53
CA MET A 64 3.20 -4.39 2.52
C MET A 64 3.90 -5.65 2.01
N ASN A 65 3.15 -6.60 1.47
CA ASN A 65 3.74 -7.82 0.87
C ASN A 65 4.72 -7.47 -0.28
N ASN A 66 4.39 -6.50 -1.11
CA ASN A 66 5.28 -6.07 -2.20
C ASN A 66 6.55 -5.38 -1.68
N LEU A 67 6.46 -4.63 -0.57
CA LEU A 67 7.62 -4.04 0.09
C LEU A 67 8.55 -5.12 0.66
N ASP A 68 8.00 -6.16 1.30
CA ASP A 68 8.79 -7.27 1.83
C ASP A 68 9.58 -8.00 0.74
N VAL A 69 8.92 -8.29 -0.39
CA VAL A 69 9.57 -8.94 -1.55
C VAL A 69 10.72 -8.08 -2.09
N ILE A 70 10.49 -6.78 -2.29
CA ILE A 70 11.52 -5.87 -2.79
C ILE A 70 12.65 -5.68 -1.78
N GLY A 71 12.33 -5.62 -0.48
CA GLY A 71 13.32 -5.55 0.59
C GLY A 71 14.25 -6.77 0.60
N LEU A 72 13.69 -7.96 0.40
CA LEU A 72 14.46 -9.20 0.28
C LEU A 72 15.39 -9.18 -0.94
N GLU A 73 14.90 -8.74 -2.10
CA GLU A 73 15.73 -8.61 -3.31
C GLU A 73 16.86 -7.58 -3.13
N LEU A 74 16.57 -6.45 -2.48
CA LEU A 74 17.57 -5.43 -2.18
C LEU A 74 18.66 -5.95 -1.25
N SER A 75 18.28 -6.71 -0.22
CA SER A 75 19.22 -7.36 0.71
C SER A 75 20.14 -8.34 -0.02
N ARG A 76 19.58 -9.18 -0.90
CA ARG A 76 20.36 -10.11 -1.73
C ARG A 76 21.32 -9.38 -2.67
N ALA A 77 20.85 -8.36 -3.38
CA ALA A 77 21.68 -7.57 -4.27
C ALA A 77 22.81 -6.84 -3.51
N GLY A 78 22.51 -6.26 -2.35
CA GLY A 78 23.51 -5.62 -1.49
C GLY A 78 24.59 -6.58 -1.01
N ASN A 79 24.20 -7.80 -0.62
CA ASN A 79 25.15 -8.85 -0.23
C ASN A 79 26.07 -9.25 -1.38
N ASN A 80 25.54 -9.42 -2.60
CA ASN A 80 26.33 -9.73 -3.79
C ASN A 80 27.35 -8.63 -4.10
N ILE A 81 26.92 -7.37 -4.05
CA ILE A 81 27.80 -6.21 -4.27
C ILE A 81 28.93 -6.21 -3.23
N ASN A 82 28.61 -6.43 -1.96
CA ASN A 82 29.60 -6.44 -0.88
C ASN A 82 30.61 -7.59 -1.03
N GLN A 83 30.17 -8.77 -1.48
CA GLN A 83 31.06 -9.89 -1.78
C GLN A 83 32.00 -9.57 -2.95
N LEU A 84 31.47 -9.02 -4.05
CA LEU A 84 32.27 -8.64 -5.21
C LEU A 84 33.26 -7.52 -4.89
N ALA A 85 32.84 -6.53 -4.08
CA ALA A 85 33.71 -5.45 -3.63
C ALA A 85 34.89 -5.96 -2.79
N ARG A 86 34.63 -6.88 -1.84
CA ARG A 86 35.69 -7.51 -1.06
C ARG A 86 36.65 -8.31 -1.94
N TYR A 87 36.12 -9.09 -2.88
CA TYR A 87 36.95 -9.87 -3.80
C TYR A 87 37.79 -8.99 -4.73
N ALA A 88 37.21 -7.90 -5.24
CA ALA A 88 37.93 -6.92 -6.05
C ALA A 88 39.05 -6.23 -5.27
N ASN A 89 38.81 -5.90 -3.99
CA ASN A 89 39.85 -5.30 -3.14
C ASN A 89 41.04 -6.25 -2.93
N ILE A 90 40.78 -7.55 -2.70
CA ILE A 90 41.84 -8.57 -2.56
C ILE A 90 42.66 -8.65 -3.86
N LEU A 91 42.00 -8.82 -5.01
CA LEU A 91 42.70 -8.92 -6.29
C LEU A 91 43.46 -7.64 -6.67
N ASN A 92 42.94 -6.47 -6.29
CA ASN A 92 43.62 -5.20 -6.54
C ASN A 92 44.90 -5.06 -5.72
N GLN A 93 44.90 -5.55 -4.46
CA GLN A 93 46.10 -5.61 -3.63
C GLN A 93 47.18 -6.54 -4.23
N ASP A 94 46.74 -7.64 -4.86
CA ASP A 94 47.64 -8.58 -5.53
C ASP A 94 48.03 -8.14 -6.95
N GLY A 95 47.51 -7.01 -7.46
CA GLY A 95 47.73 -6.54 -8.84
C GLY A 95 47.05 -7.39 -9.92
N LEU A 96 46.11 -8.26 -9.53
CA LEU A 96 45.43 -9.26 -10.38
C LEU A 96 43.99 -8.86 -10.73
N LEU A 97 43.64 -7.57 -10.64
CA LEU A 97 42.28 -7.12 -10.91
C LEU A 97 41.90 -7.38 -12.39
N SER A 98 40.86 -8.19 -12.60
CA SER A 98 40.39 -8.52 -13.96
C SER A 98 39.23 -7.62 -14.40
N GLY A 99 39.23 -7.20 -15.67
CA GLY A 99 38.12 -6.44 -16.26
C GLY A 99 36.77 -7.16 -16.15
N VAL A 100 36.78 -8.49 -16.24
CA VAL A 100 35.58 -9.35 -16.08
C VAL A 100 34.95 -9.19 -14.70
N LEU A 101 35.76 -9.03 -13.64
CA LEU A 101 35.23 -8.81 -12.30
C LEU A 101 34.59 -7.42 -12.16
N VAL A 102 35.21 -6.40 -12.75
CA VAL A 102 34.68 -5.03 -12.77
C VAL A 102 33.33 -5.00 -13.50
N ASP A 103 33.22 -5.67 -14.64
CA ASP A 103 31.97 -5.78 -15.40
C ASP A 103 30.86 -6.47 -14.61
N ARG A 104 31.20 -7.53 -13.86
CA ARG A 104 30.26 -8.24 -12.98
C ARG A 104 29.80 -7.35 -11.81
N LEU A 105 30.70 -6.59 -11.19
CA LEU A 105 30.35 -5.63 -10.14
C LEU A 105 29.40 -4.54 -10.67
N LEU A 106 29.71 -3.97 -11.84
CA LEU A 106 28.86 -2.98 -12.49
C LEU A 106 27.46 -3.54 -12.81
N LEU A 107 27.36 -4.81 -13.20
CA LEU A 107 26.07 -5.48 -13.45
C LEU A 107 25.24 -5.59 -12.17
N GLU A 108 25.81 -6.02 -11.06
CA GLU A 108 25.10 -6.14 -9.78
C GLU A 108 24.68 -4.75 -9.24
N LEU A 109 25.53 -3.73 -9.38
CA LEU A 109 25.18 -2.34 -9.05
C LEU A 109 23.99 -1.83 -9.88
N ARG A 110 23.92 -2.16 -11.18
CA ARG A 110 22.77 -1.82 -12.02
C ARG A 110 21.49 -2.51 -11.55
N LYS A 111 21.56 -3.79 -11.17
CA LYS A 111 20.41 -4.53 -10.60
C LYS A 111 19.93 -3.88 -9.30
N TYR A 112 20.85 -3.56 -8.40
CA TYR A 112 20.55 -2.88 -7.14
C TYR A 112 19.85 -1.53 -7.37
N ASN A 113 20.38 -0.70 -8.29
CA ASN A 113 19.75 0.58 -8.63
C ASN A 113 18.33 0.42 -9.17
N LYS A 114 18.08 -0.60 -9.99
CA LYS A 114 16.74 -0.89 -10.51
C LYS A 114 15.76 -1.27 -9.39
N ILE A 115 16.19 -2.12 -8.45
CA ILE A 115 15.38 -2.51 -7.28
C ILE A 115 15.11 -1.29 -6.40
N LYS A 116 16.13 -0.47 -6.13
CA LYS A 116 16.01 0.79 -5.37
C LYS A 116 14.98 1.74 -6.00
N MET A 117 15.03 1.96 -7.31
CA MET A 117 14.04 2.82 -8.00
C MET A 117 12.61 2.29 -7.86
N ASN A 118 12.41 0.97 -7.89
CA ASN A 118 11.10 0.37 -7.68
C ASN A 118 10.60 0.59 -6.24
N LEU A 119 11.48 0.44 -5.25
CA LEU A 119 11.17 0.76 -3.86
C LEU A 119 10.72 2.21 -3.69
N GLU A 120 11.46 3.17 -4.25
CA GLU A 120 11.08 4.59 -4.17
C GLU A 120 9.73 4.90 -4.83
N ARG A 121 9.40 4.23 -5.95
CA ARG A 121 8.09 4.39 -6.59
C ARG A 121 6.96 3.86 -5.70
N LEU A 122 7.17 2.73 -5.03
CA LEU A 122 6.20 2.21 -4.07
C LEU A 122 6.04 3.16 -2.88
N MET A 123 7.14 3.65 -2.30
CA MET A 123 7.05 4.63 -1.20
C MET A 123 6.29 5.89 -1.60
N ARG A 124 6.49 6.40 -2.83
CA ARG A 124 5.72 7.53 -3.36
C ARG A 124 4.22 7.23 -3.48
N LYS A 125 3.84 6.01 -3.88
CA LYS A 125 2.43 5.59 -3.89
C LYS A 125 1.85 5.51 -2.47
N LEU A 126 2.64 5.07 -1.49
CA LEU A 126 2.23 4.94 -0.09
C LEU A 126 1.94 6.30 0.53
N ILE A 127 2.84 7.26 0.33
CA ILE A 127 2.66 8.64 0.81
C ILE A 127 1.38 9.25 0.24
N ARG A 128 1.07 8.98 -1.04
CA ARG A 128 -0.18 9.45 -1.65
C ARG A 128 -1.41 8.79 -1.02
N LEU A 129 -1.38 7.49 -0.77
CA LEU A 129 -2.49 6.77 -0.13
C LEU A 129 -2.72 7.19 1.33
N LEU A 130 -1.66 7.54 2.07
CA LEU A 130 -1.75 7.98 3.47
C LEU A 130 -2.02 9.47 3.64
N GLY A 131 -1.66 10.29 2.66
CA GLY A 131 -1.88 11.75 2.66
C GLY A 131 -3.17 12.19 1.96
N SER A 132 -4.03 11.23 1.56
CA SER A 132 -5.37 11.48 0.98
C SER A 132 -6.45 11.28 2.01
#